data_AF-A0A916DTA1-F1
#
_entry.id   AF-A0A916DTA1-F1
#
_cell.length_a   1.000
_cell.length_b   1.000
_cell.length_c   1.000
_cell.angle_alpha   90.00
_cell.angle_beta   90.00
_cell.angle_gamma   90.00
#
_symmetry.space_group_name_H-M   'P 1'
#
loop_
_entity.id
_entity.type
_entity.pdbx_description
1 polymer ?
#
loop_
_entity_poly.entity_id
_entity_poly.type
_entity_poly.pdbx_seq_one_letter_code
_entity_poly.pdbx_strand_id
1 'polypeptide(L)'
;MSDKPSEPPKRSTLSLPKPPAWMTSDEESTPSAIPEMPKPLQPMQPMIGPVEAPAPTPTPLRPPSSFRPTNPEPPAAVEPAQTPPHAEITRRSTPVELGPTPVPVIEPVPMEDMEGDEDAAETLFDLEPDEPLLNLDPTLAYIVLIVIMIIGTSSFAPDVRYTLLWVGAAVVGVGAITADDLPVERPSLRDLLIGAAYGLLVGLPLLIVGGAQLKRLSQEMFAGVGDTALFQSVVFVMPLAETLFFRGALQSSRGPIVTSLAAAFWSLLLFLPALGFLQFPLVGLVVGISFLFLSFLYSYLRERIGLFTAWTCQIAVNLLLLWAARLIA
;
A
#
# COMPACT_ATOMS: atom_id res chain seq x y z
N MET A 1 21.74 56.66 -53.68
CA MET A 1 22.41 55.55 -52.98
C MET A 1 21.37 54.46 -52.81
N SER A 2 21.39 53.47 -53.70
CA SER A 2 20.43 52.35 -53.72
C SER A 2 21.03 51.18 -52.97
N ASP A 3 20.38 50.78 -51.87
CA ASP A 3 20.71 49.56 -51.13
C ASP A 3 20.28 48.33 -51.93
N LYS A 4 21.26 47.47 -52.18
CA LYS A 4 21.11 46.19 -52.89
C LYS A 4 20.82 45.11 -51.84
N PRO A 5 19.72 44.35 -51.93
CA PRO A 5 19.41 43.32 -50.94
C PRO A 5 20.39 42.14 -51.05
N SER A 6 20.91 41.73 -49.90
CA SER A 6 21.86 40.63 -49.73
C SER A 6 21.21 39.27 -50.00
N GLU A 7 21.85 38.44 -50.82
CA GLU A 7 21.45 37.06 -51.08
C GLU A 7 21.59 36.17 -49.83
N PRO A 8 20.65 35.24 -49.58
CA PRO A 8 20.76 34.29 -48.49
C PRO A 8 21.84 33.22 -48.75
N PRO A 9 22.51 32.73 -47.69
CA PRO A 9 23.60 31.77 -47.82
C PRO A 9 23.12 30.41 -48.33
N LYS A 10 23.83 29.88 -49.34
CA LYS A 10 23.61 28.55 -49.91
C LYS A 10 23.82 27.48 -48.82
N ARG A 11 22.76 26.71 -48.53
CA ARG A 11 22.82 25.53 -47.65
C ARG A 11 23.70 24.46 -48.30
N SER A 12 24.84 24.17 -47.68
CA SER A 12 25.67 23.01 -47.99
C SER A 12 24.90 21.73 -47.66
N THR A 13 24.52 20.98 -48.69
CA THR A 13 23.94 19.64 -48.58
C THR A 13 25.01 18.68 -48.07
N LEU A 14 25.01 18.45 -46.76
CA LEU A 14 25.86 17.47 -46.11
C LEU A 14 25.52 16.07 -46.65
N SER A 15 26.41 15.52 -47.45
CA SER A 15 26.27 14.19 -48.04
C SER A 15 26.52 13.16 -46.95
N LEU A 16 25.50 12.40 -46.55
CA LEU A 16 25.65 11.29 -45.60
C LEU A 16 26.61 10.23 -46.18
N PRO A 17 27.54 9.68 -45.37
CA PRO A 17 28.45 8.63 -45.81
C PRO A 17 27.66 7.36 -46.18
N LYS A 18 28.06 6.74 -47.30
CA LYS A 18 27.52 5.45 -47.74
C LYS A 18 27.75 4.39 -46.65
N PRO A 19 26.75 3.54 -46.36
CA PRO A 19 26.92 2.44 -45.42
C PRO A 19 28.00 1.45 -45.91
N PRO A 20 28.74 0.82 -44.99
CA PRO A 20 29.84 -0.09 -45.33
C PRO A 20 29.33 -1.39 -45.97
N ALA A 21 30.13 -1.94 -46.88
CA ALA A 21 29.79 -3.04 -47.79
C ALA A 21 29.42 -4.39 -47.13
N TRP A 22 29.48 -4.50 -45.81
CA TRP A 22 29.08 -5.72 -45.08
C TRP A 22 27.60 -5.71 -44.66
N MET A 23 26.86 -4.61 -44.89
CA MET A 23 25.42 -4.50 -44.60
C MET A 23 24.51 -5.00 -45.74
N THR A 24 25.07 -5.47 -46.84
CA THR A 24 24.33 -6.19 -47.89
C THR A 24 24.56 -7.69 -47.71
N SER A 25 23.93 -8.27 -46.70
CA SER A 25 23.77 -9.72 -46.63
C SER A 25 22.65 -10.10 -47.60
N ASP A 26 23.07 -10.64 -48.74
CA ASP A 26 22.25 -11.40 -49.67
C ASP A 26 21.67 -12.61 -48.94
N GLU A 27 20.40 -12.53 -48.53
CA GLU A 27 19.57 -13.70 -48.20
C GLU A 27 18.47 -13.85 -49.24
N GLU A 28 18.89 -14.18 -50.47
CA GLU A 28 18.02 -14.83 -51.43
C GLU A 28 17.95 -16.32 -51.07
N SER A 29 17.17 -16.65 -50.04
CA SER A 29 16.77 -18.01 -49.73
C SER A 29 15.49 -18.35 -50.50
N THR A 30 15.66 -19.19 -51.50
CA THR A 30 14.60 -19.78 -52.32
C THR A 30 13.58 -20.51 -51.44
N PRO A 31 12.26 -20.41 -51.70
CA PRO A 31 11.23 -21.03 -50.86
C PRO A 31 11.23 -22.55 -51.10
N SER A 32 11.92 -23.28 -50.21
CA SER A 32 11.88 -24.73 -50.17
C SER A 32 10.67 -25.19 -49.35
N ALA A 33 9.75 -25.88 -50.04
CA ALA A 33 8.72 -26.77 -49.50
C ALA A 33 7.97 -26.31 -48.23
N ILE A 34 6.77 -25.76 -48.45
CA ILE A 34 5.72 -25.66 -47.43
C ILE A 34 5.53 -27.06 -46.82
N PRO A 35 5.79 -27.26 -45.51
CA PRO A 35 5.37 -28.46 -44.83
C PRO A 35 3.84 -28.48 -44.86
N GLU A 36 3.23 -29.57 -45.35
CA GLU A 36 1.79 -29.76 -45.24
C GLU A 36 1.35 -29.49 -43.80
N MET A 37 0.53 -28.45 -43.63
CA MET A 37 -0.06 -28.15 -42.34
C MET A 37 -0.85 -29.39 -41.88
N PRO A 38 -0.61 -29.89 -40.66
CA PRO A 38 -1.43 -30.94 -40.10
C PRO A 38 -2.88 -30.47 -40.11
N LYS A 39 -3.73 -31.30 -40.72
CA LYS A 39 -5.18 -31.12 -40.85
C LYS A 39 -5.74 -30.54 -39.55
N PRO A 40 -6.48 -29.42 -39.59
CA PRO A 40 -7.08 -28.85 -38.38
C PRO A 40 -7.89 -29.94 -37.69
N LEU A 41 -7.52 -30.22 -36.44
CA LEU A 41 -8.26 -31.12 -35.57
C LEU A 41 -9.71 -30.64 -35.57
N GLN A 42 -10.60 -31.51 -36.05
CA GLN A 42 -12.03 -31.23 -36.01
C GLN A 42 -12.39 -30.85 -34.58
N PRO A 43 -13.14 -29.76 -34.36
CA PRO A 43 -13.60 -29.41 -33.03
C PRO A 43 -14.36 -30.63 -32.49
N MET A 44 -13.84 -31.22 -31.42
CA MET A 44 -14.54 -32.26 -30.70
C MET A 44 -15.91 -31.70 -30.34
N GLN A 45 -16.95 -32.25 -30.95
CA GLN A 45 -18.31 -31.92 -30.57
C GLN A 45 -18.41 -32.23 -29.08
N PRO A 46 -18.78 -31.25 -28.24
CA PRO A 46 -19.04 -31.55 -26.84
C PRO A 46 -20.10 -32.64 -26.81
N MET A 47 -19.76 -33.77 -26.23
CA MET A 47 -20.73 -34.80 -25.87
C MET A 47 -21.72 -34.13 -24.92
N ILE A 48 -22.85 -33.68 -25.47
CA ILE A 48 -24.01 -33.27 -24.70
C ILE A 48 -24.53 -34.56 -24.07
N GLY A 49 -24.03 -34.85 -22.87
CA GLY A 49 -24.64 -35.84 -22.00
C GLY A 49 -26.11 -35.46 -21.74
N PRO A 50 -26.96 -36.44 -21.41
CA PRO A 50 -28.37 -36.19 -21.15
C PRO A 50 -28.50 -35.07 -20.10
N VAL A 51 -29.17 -34.00 -20.50
CA VAL A 51 -29.52 -32.88 -19.63
C VAL A 51 -30.39 -33.44 -18.51
N GLU A 52 -29.77 -33.65 -17.36
CA GLU A 52 -30.46 -34.02 -16.13
C GLU A 52 -31.42 -32.89 -15.79
N ALA A 53 -32.71 -33.22 -15.72
CA ALA A 53 -33.77 -32.25 -15.51
C ALA A 53 -33.49 -31.44 -14.23
N PRO A 54 -33.62 -30.11 -14.25
CA PRO A 54 -33.35 -29.28 -13.08
C PRO A 54 -34.24 -29.75 -11.92
N ALA A 55 -33.60 -30.05 -10.79
CA ALA A 55 -34.28 -30.40 -9.56
C ALA A 55 -35.31 -29.30 -9.20
N PRO A 56 -36.49 -29.67 -8.69
CA PRO A 56 -37.54 -28.72 -8.35
C PRO A 56 -37.00 -27.67 -7.37
N THR A 57 -37.15 -26.40 -7.74
CA THR A 57 -36.73 -25.26 -6.93
C THR A 57 -37.40 -25.36 -5.55
N PRO A 58 -36.63 -25.34 -4.44
CA PRO A 58 -37.20 -25.37 -3.10
C PRO A 58 -38.12 -24.16 -2.91
N THR A 59 -39.37 -24.42 -2.57
CA THR A 59 -40.36 -23.39 -2.28
C THR A 59 -39.85 -22.51 -1.14
N PRO A 60 -39.79 -21.18 -1.30
CA PRO A 60 -39.32 -20.31 -0.23
C PRO A 60 -40.23 -20.44 0.98
N LEU A 61 -39.67 -20.89 2.10
CA LEU A 61 -40.34 -20.95 3.39
C LEU A 61 -40.78 -19.53 3.77
N ARG A 62 -42.10 -19.38 3.91
CA ARG A 62 -42.76 -18.15 4.34
C ARG A 62 -42.23 -17.77 5.73
N PRO A 63 -41.62 -16.59 5.92
CA PRO A 63 -41.16 -16.18 7.24
C PRO A 63 -42.36 -16.01 8.19
N PRO A 64 -42.22 -16.42 9.47
CA PRO A 64 -43.28 -16.28 10.46
C PRO A 64 -43.63 -14.82 10.68
N SER A 65 -44.89 -14.49 10.40
CA SER A 65 -45.47 -13.16 10.58
C SER A 65 -45.79 -12.90 12.05
N SER A 66 -44.79 -12.54 12.86
CA SER A 66 -45.00 -11.79 14.10
C SER A 66 -43.67 -11.53 14.83
N PHE A 67 -42.92 -10.53 14.40
CA PHE A 67 -42.04 -9.82 15.32
C PHE A 67 -42.63 -8.43 15.52
N ARG A 68 -43.38 -8.27 16.60
CA ARG A 68 -43.90 -6.98 17.05
C ARG A 68 -42.81 -6.35 17.91
N PRO A 69 -42.05 -5.35 17.45
CA PRO A 69 -41.10 -4.67 18.31
C PRO A 69 -41.87 -4.03 19.46
N THR A 70 -41.61 -4.50 20.68
CA THR A 70 -41.99 -3.80 21.90
C THR A 70 -41.19 -2.51 21.93
N ASN A 71 -41.89 -1.39 21.76
CA ASN A 71 -41.34 -0.05 21.87
C ASN A 71 -40.78 0.12 23.29
N PRO A 72 -39.44 0.22 23.49
CA PRO A 72 -38.91 0.46 24.82
C PRO A 72 -39.35 1.85 25.27
N GLU A 73 -39.89 1.90 26.48
CA GLU A 73 -40.31 3.10 27.18
C GLU A 73 -39.15 4.11 27.22
N PRO A 74 -39.36 5.38 26.84
CA PRO A 74 -38.31 6.38 26.84
C PRO A 74 -37.78 6.57 28.27
N PRO A 75 -36.45 6.47 28.49
CA PRO A 75 -35.88 6.73 29.81
C PRO A 75 -36.19 8.16 30.24
N ALA A 76 -36.58 8.30 31.50
CA ALA A 76 -36.85 9.57 32.15
C ALA A 76 -35.73 10.59 31.86
N ALA A 77 -36.15 11.82 31.55
CA ALA A 77 -35.27 12.94 31.25
C ALA A 77 -34.18 13.08 32.32
N VAL A 78 -32.95 12.69 31.96
CA VAL A 78 -31.76 12.98 32.75
C VAL A 78 -31.52 14.48 32.63
N GLU A 79 -31.59 15.15 33.77
CA GLU A 79 -31.29 16.56 33.99
C GLU A 79 -29.92 16.89 33.35
N PRO A 80 -29.82 17.97 32.55
CA PRO A 80 -28.58 18.31 31.85
C PRO A 80 -27.47 18.58 32.86
N ALA A 81 -26.51 17.65 32.94
CA ALA A 81 -25.28 17.84 33.68
C ALA A 81 -24.60 19.11 33.15
N GLN A 82 -24.36 20.04 34.07
CA GLN A 82 -23.68 21.31 33.82
C GLN A 82 -22.36 21.03 33.11
N THR A 83 -22.24 21.51 31.88
CA THR A 83 -21.00 21.50 31.12
C THR A 83 -19.94 22.26 31.91
N PRO A 84 -18.83 21.63 32.35
CA PRO A 84 -17.74 22.37 32.96
C PRO A 84 -17.22 23.39 31.94
N PRO A 85 -16.89 24.62 32.38
CA PRO A 85 -16.43 25.68 31.48
C PRO A 85 -15.21 25.20 30.72
N HIS A 86 -15.25 25.37 29.40
CA HIS A 86 -14.15 25.12 28.49
C HIS A 86 -12.89 25.81 29.04
N ALA A 87 -11.96 25.02 29.57
CA ALA A 87 -10.60 25.45 29.79
C ALA A 87 -10.02 25.76 28.41
N GLU A 88 -9.95 27.04 28.11
CA GLU A 88 -9.29 27.60 26.95
C GLU A 88 -7.82 27.21 27.02
N ILE A 89 -7.46 26.11 26.34
CA ILE A 89 -6.07 25.66 26.18
C ILE A 89 -5.39 26.68 25.25
N THR A 90 -5.01 27.80 25.85
CA THR A 90 -4.08 28.75 25.26
C THR A 90 -2.72 28.05 25.26
N ARG A 91 -2.37 27.39 24.14
CA ARG A 91 -0.98 26.97 23.86
C ARG A 91 -0.14 28.23 23.73
N ARG A 92 0.24 28.80 24.87
CA ARG A 92 1.25 29.83 24.99
C ARG A 92 2.58 29.12 24.81
N SER A 93 3.15 29.24 23.62
CA SER A 93 4.52 28.87 23.33
C SER A 93 5.43 29.77 24.17
N THR A 94 5.70 29.40 25.42
CA THR A 94 6.80 30.01 26.18
C THR A 94 8.10 29.60 25.49
N PRO A 95 8.92 30.57 25.03
CA PRO A 95 10.29 30.28 24.65
C PRO A 95 10.97 29.60 25.83
N VAL A 96 11.58 28.45 25.61
CA VAL A 96 12.46 27.82 26.59
C VAL A 96 13.69 28.71 26.69
N GLU A 97 13.64 29.68 27.60
CA GLU A 97 14.80 30.42 28.06
C GLU A 97 15.71 29.40 28.76
N LEU A 98 16.81 29.01 28.08
CA LEU A 98 17.90 28.25 28.68
C LEU A 98 18.56 29.11 29.75
N GLY A 99 17.91 29.19 30.90
CA GLY A 99 18.56 29.61 32.14
C GLY A 99 19.59 28.55 32.57
N PRO A 100 20.70 28.95 33.21
CA PRO A 100 21.66 28.02 33.77
C PRO A 100 20.93 27.09 34.75
N THR A 101 20.95 25.80 34.46
CA THR A 101 20.32 24.77 35.27
C THR A 101 20.94 24.83 36.68
N PRO A 102 20.16 25.11 37.74
CA PRO A 102 20.69 25.08 39.09
C PRO A 102 21.16 23.65 39.38
N VAL A 103 22.43 23.51 39.74
CA VAL A 103 23.02 22.25 40.20
C VAL A 103 22.18 21.77 41.39
N PRO A 104 21.57 20.56 41.34
CA PRO A 104 20.83 20.04 42.47
C PRO A 104 21.80 19.91 43.66
N VAL A 105 21.51 20.65 44.73
CA VAL A 105 22.17 20.47 46.02
C VAL A 105 21.74 19.09 46.51
N ILE A 106 22.69 18.17 46.56
CA ILE A 106 22.51 16.84 47.14
C ILE A 106 22.34 17.05 48.64
N GLU A 107 21.10 17.01 49.13
CA GLU A 107 20.85 16.91 50.57
C GLU A 107 21.37 15.56 51.07
N PRO A 108 22.15 15.52 52.15
CA PRO A 108 22.61 14.26 52.73
C PRO A 108 21.39 13.48 53.22
N VAL A 109 21.15 12.33 52.59
CA VAL A 109 20.10 11.38 52.98
C VAL A 109 20.38 10.99 54.44
N PRO A 110 19.42 11.21 55.36
CA PRO A 110 19.55 10.73 56.74
C PRO A 110 19.68 9.21 56.71
N MET A 111 20.76 8.68 57.28
CA MET A 111 20.84 7.25 57.57
C MET A 111 19.90 6.99 58.75
N GLU A 112 18.65 6.68 58.45
CA GLU A 112 17.75 6.07 59.42
C GLU A 112 18.17 4.62 59.62
N ASP A 113 18.33 4.26 60.88
CA ASP A 113 18.78 2.97 61.36
C ASP A 113 17.82 1.86 60.90
N MET A 114 18.32 0.97 60.03
CA MET A 114 17.66 -0.28 59.68
C MET A 114 17.74 -1.25 60.86
N GLU A 115 16.78 -1.15 61.78
CA GLU A 115 16.43 -2.27 62.66
C GLU A 115 15.49 -3.23 61.93
N GLY A 116 15.76 -4.53 62.12
CA GLY A 116 15.40 -5.59 61.21
C GLY A 116 13.91 -5.87 61.07
N ASP A 117 13.52 -6.16 59.83
CA ASP A 117 12.29 -6.86 59.49
C ASP A 117 12.67 -8.17 58.81
N GLU A 118 12.46 -9.28 59.52
CA GLU A 118 12.81 -10.65 59.12
C GLU A 118 11.81 -11.27 58.13
N ASP A 119 10.95 -10.46 57.49
CA ASP A 119 9.95 -10.91 56.51
C ASP A 119 10.44 -10.90 55.05
N ALA A 120 11.76 -10.87 54.83
CA ALA A 120 12.41 -10.76 53.52
C ALA A 120 12.50 -12.07 52.70
N ALA A 121 11.74 -13.11 53.04
CA ALA A 121 11.84 -14.44 52.42
C ALA A 121 10.75 -14.76 51.37
N GLU A 122 9.70 -13.95 51.22
CA GLU A 122 8.61 -14.21 50.25
C GLU A 122 8.65 -13.36 48.96
N THR A 123 9.58 -12.42 48.80
CA THR A 123 9.71 -11.57 47.61
C THR A 123 10.72 -12.06 46.57
N LEU A 124 11.15 -13.33 46.64
CA LEU A 124 12.12 -13.93 45.70
C LEU A 124 11.47 -14.66 44.51
N PHE A 125 10.17 -14.43 44.30
CA PHE A 125 9.50 -14.62 43.01
C PHE A 125 9.25 -13.26 42.34
N ASP A 126 10.22 -12.36 42.47
CA ASP A 126 10.44 -11.28 41.51
C ASP A 126 10.79 -11.98 40.19
N LEU A 127 9.74 -12.37 39.46
CA LEU A 127 9.81 -12.88 38.11
C LEU A 127 10.64 -11.86 37.32
N GLU A 128 11.88 -12.22 37.00
CA GLU A 128 12.70 -11.48 36.06
C GLU A 128 11.79 -11.08 34.90
N PRO A 129 11.65 -9.77 34.62
CA PRO A 129 10.66 -9.28 33.67
C PRO A 129 10.84 -10.06 32.38
N ASP A 130 9.82 -10.86 32.05
CA ASP A 130 9.78 -11.77 30.89
C ASP A 130 10.53 -11.11 29.74
N GLU A 131 11.72 -11.62 29.41
CA GLU A 131 12.46 -11.12 28.26
C GLU A 131 11.50 -11.21 27.07
N PRO A 132 11.19 -10.10 26.38
CA PRO A 132 10.16 -10.09 25.36
C PRO A 132 10.47 -11.16 24.32
N LEU A 133 9.66 -12.22 24.34
CA LEU A 133 10.00 -13.53 23.77
C LEU A 133 10.18 -13.52 22.24
N LEU A 134 9.91 -12.40 21.56
CA LEU A 134 10.22 -12.25 20.14
C LEU A 134 10.23 -10.77 19.72
N ASN A 135 11.34 -10.06 19.93
CA ASN A 135 11.57 -8.77 19.27
C ASN A 135 11.72 -8.96 17.76
N LEU A 136 10.60 -8.98 17.04
CA LEU A 136 10.56 -9.15 15.60
C LEU A 136 11.01 -7.85 14.92
N ASP A 137 12.30 -7.71 14.57
CA ASP A 137 12.79 -6.54 13.82
C ASP A 137 12.01 -6.40 12.49
N PRO A 138 11.19 -5.35 12.31
CA PRO A 138 10.40 -5.14 11.09
C PRO A 138 11.28 -5.05 9.84
N THR A 139 12.55 -4.67 9.99
CA THR A 139 13.51 -4.60 8.88
C THR A 139 13.98 -5.98 8.45
N LEU A 140 14.22 -6.89 9.40
CA LEU A 140 14.53 -8.28 9.06
C LEU A 140 13.34 -8.91 8.34
N ALA A 141 12.12 -8.68 8.86
CA ALA A 141 10.91 -9.19 8.23
C ALA A 141 10.71 -8.61 6.82
N TYR A 142 11.00 -7.32 6.61
CA TYR A 142 11.01 -6.71 5.28
C TYR A 142 11.97 -7.43 4.32
N ILE A 143 13.21 -7.67 4.74
CA ILE A 143 14.22 -8.37 3.91
C ILE A 143 13.73 -9.77 3.56
N VAL A 144 13.19 -10.52 4.53
CA VAL A 144 12.63 -11.85 4.29
C VAL A 144 11.48 -11.81 3.28
N LEU A 145 10.54 -10.86 3.42
CA LEU A 145 9.43 -10.71 2.46
C LEU A 145 9.93 -10.38 1.05
N ILE A 146 10.95 -9.54 0.90
CA ILE A 146 11.59 -9.23 -0.38
C ILE A 146 12.22 -10.49 -0.99
N VAL A 147 12.94 -11.28 -0.20
CA VAL A 147 13.58 -12.53 -0.66
C VAL A 147 12.52 -13.54 -1.11
N ILE A 148 11.45 -13.72 -0.33
CA ILE A 148 10.31 -14.58 -0.69
C ILE A 148 9.68 -14.10 -1.99
N MET A 149 9.49 -12.79 -2.16
CA MET A 149 8.93 -12.23 -3.37
C MET A 149 9.82 -12.52 -4.61
N ILE A 150 11.13 -12.30 -4.51
CA ILE A 150 12.07 -12.46 -5.62
C ILE A 150 12.22 -13.95 -6.01
N ILE A 151 12.38 -14.83 -5.02
CA ILE A 151 12.72 -16.24 -5.25
C ILE A 151 11.46 -17.11 -5.35
N GLY A 152 10.54 -16.96 -4.39
CA GLY A 152 9.49 -17.93 -4.11
C GLY A 152 8.20 -17.71 -4.87
N THR A 153 7.92 -16.49 -5.34
CA THR A 153 6.58 -16.17 -5.87
C THR A 153 6.43 -16.20 -7.39
N SER A 154 7.53 -16.37 -8.13
CA SER A 154 7.52 -16.31 -9.60
C SER A 154 6.76 -17.46 -10.27
N SER A 155 6.60 -18.60 -9.60
CA SER A 155 5.90 -19.79 -10.12
C SER A 155 4.39 -19.80 -9.86
N PHE A 156 3.88 -18.89 -9.03
CA PHE A 156 2.45 -18.84 -8.72
C PHE A 156 1.69 -17.97 -9.71
N ALA A 157 0.37 -18.22 -9.80
CA ALA A 157 -0.53 -17.30 -10.48
C ALA A 157 -0.46 -15.90 -9.81
N PRO A 158 -0.61 -14.80 -10.58
CA PRO A 158 -0.45 -13.44 -10.07
C PRO A 158 -1.33 -13.13 -8.84
N ASP A 159 -2.58 -13.59 -8.85
CA ASP A 159 -3.54 -13.41 -7.76
C ASP A 159 -3.07 -14.07 -6.45
N VAL A 160 -2.61 -15.32 -6.52
CA VAL A 160 -2.07 -16.06 -5.37
C VAL A 160 -0.81 -15.38 -4.85
N ARG A 161 0.09 -14.96 -5.76
CA ARG A 161 1.32 -14.26 -5.42
C ARG A 161 1.05 -12.99 -4.62
N TYR A 162 0.19 -12.10 -5.13
CA TYR A 162 -0.09 -10.83 -4.44
C TYR A 162 -0.80 -11.05 -3.10
N THR A 163 -1.74 -12.00 -3.05
CA THR A 163 -2.44 -12.36 -1.82
C THR A 163 -1.48 -12.85 -0.74
N LEU A 164 -0.55 -13.76 -1.08
CA LEU A 164 0.43 -14.28 -0.12
C LEU A 164 1.36 -13.17 0.41
N LEU A 165 1.81 -12.26 -0.47
CA LEU A 165 2.70 -11.17 -0.07
C LEU A 165 1.99 -10.18 0.87
N TRP A 166 0.75 -9.79 0.56
CA TRP A 166 -0.02 -8.90 1.42
C TRP A 166 -0.44 -9.57 2.72
N VAL A 167 -0.84 -10.85 2.71
CA VAL A 167 -1.12 -11.59 3.95
C VAL A 167 0.13 -11.67 4.82
N GLY A 168 1.30 -11.99 4.24
CA GLY A 168 2.57 -12.01 4.96
C GLY A 168 2.90 -10.66 5.58
N ALA A 169 2.79 -9.57 4.80
CA ALA A 169 3.00 -8.21 5.31
C ALA A 169 1.99 -7.85 6.42
N ALA A 170 0.72 -8.20 6.27
CA ALA A 170 -0.30 -7.96 7.29
C ALA A 170 -0.01 -8.71 8.59
N VAL A 171 0.34 -10.00 8.52
CA VAL A 171 0.69 -10.83 9.70
C VAL A 171 1.89 -10.24 10.43
N VAL A 172 2.94 -9.89 9.70
CA VAL A 172 4.13 -9.24 10.30
C VAL A 172 3.78 -7.88 10.89
N GLY A 173 2.99 -7.07 10.19
CA GLY A 173 2.56 -5.76 10.67
C GLY A 173 1.76 -5.85 11.96
N VAL A 174 0.76 -6.73 12.02
CA VAL A 174 -0.03 -6.99 13.24
C VAL A 174 0.84 -7.54 14.36
N GLY A 175 1.72 -8.50 14.04
CA GLY A 175 2.62 -9.11 15.00
C GLY A 175 3.55 -8.09 15.65
N ALA A 176 4.18 -7.22 14.87
CA ALA A 176 5.04 -6.16 15.38
C ALA A 176 4.25 -5.10 16.19
N ILE A 177 3.07 -4.69 15.72
CA ILE A 177 2.21 -3.75 16.48
C ILE A 177 1.82 -4.33 17.85
N THR A 178 1.53 -5.63 17.90
CA THR A 178 1.12 -6.32 19.14
C THR A 178 2.32 -6.59 20.05
N ALA A 179 3.48 -6.94 19.49
CA ALA A 179 4.69 -7.23 20.26
C ALA A 179 5.31 -5.97 20.88
N ASP A 180 5.24 -4.83 20.18
CA ASP A 180 5.83 -3.56 20.60
C ASP A 180 4.82 -2.65 21.34
N ASP A 181 3.60 -3.14 21.63
CA ASP A 181 2.49 -2.38 22.24
C ASP A 181 2.27 -1.00 21.60
N LEU A 182 2.36 -0.93 20.26
CA LEU A 182 2.29 0.35 19.57
C LEU A 182 0.89 0.97 19.75
N PRO A 183 0.80 2.24 20.19
CA PRO A 183 -0.48 2.87 20.42
C PRO A 183 -1.23 3.04 19.09
N VAL A 184 -2.31 2.27 18.92
CA VAL A 184 -3.21 2.42 17.77
C VAL A 184 -4.26 3.47 18.11
N GLU A 185 -4.23 4.59 17.38
CA GLU A 185 -5.21 5.67 17.50
C GLU A 185 -6.62 5.14 17.23
N ARG A 186 -7.65 5.75 17.82
CA ARG A 186 -9.04 5.37 17.49
C ARG A 186 -9.43 5.99 16.15
N PRO A 187 -10.07 5.25 15.24
CA PRO A 187 -10.50 5.80 13.96
C PRO A 187 -11.53 6.91 14.16
N SER A 188 -11.24 8.11 13.65
CA SER A 188 -12.17 9.24 13.61
C SER A 188 -12.68 9.45 12.19
N LEU A 189 -13.99 9.65 12.03
CA LEU A 189 -14.59 9.92 10.72
C LEU A 189 -13.93 11.10 9.99
N ARG A 190 -13.49 12.11 10.75
CA ARG A 190 -12.76 13.26 10.21
C ARG A 190 -11.45 12.83 9.54
N ASP A 191 -10.69 11.96 10.18
CA ASP A 191 -9.39 11.50 9.70
C ASP A 191 -9.54 10.66 8.43
N LEU A 192 -10.61 9.85 8.38
CA LEU A 192 -10.99 9.07 7.20
C LEU A 192 -11.33 9.98 6.02
N LEU A 193 -12.16 11.03 6.23
CA LEU A 193 -12.55 11.99 5.19
C LEU A 193 -11.37 12.81 4.68
N ILE A 194 -10.48 13.24 5.58
CA ILE A 194 -9.27 13.98 5.19
C ILE A 194 -8.38 13.10 4.31
N GLY A 195 -8.16 11.84 4.70
CA GLY A 195 -7.35 10.91 3.91
C GLY A 195 -7.94 10.67 2.53
N ALA A 196 -9.26 10.44 2.45
CA ALA A 196 -9.97 10.30 1.19
C ALA A 196 -9.83 11.56 0.31
N ALA A 197 -9.94 12.77 0.90
CA ALA A 197 -9.76 14.02 0.18
C ALA A 197 -8.35 14.17 -0.40
N TYR A 198 -7.30 13.86 0.36
CA TYR A 198 -5.93 13.85 -0.15
C TYR A 198 -5.71 12.80 -1.25
N GLY A 199 -6.30 11.61 -1.08
CA GLY A 199 -6.21 10.55 -2.08
C GLY A 199 -6.89 10.93 -3.39
N LEU A 200 -8.05 11.58 -3.34
CA LEU A 200 -8.73 12.13 -4.52
C LEU A 200 -7.91 13.26 -5.16
N LEU A 201 -7.38 14.19 -4.35
CA LEU A 201 -6.58 15.32 -4.81
C LEU A 201 -5.37 14.89 -5.62
N VAL A 202 -4.70 13.81 -5.21
CA VAL A 202 -3.49 13.29 -5.86
C VAL A 202 -3.81 12.25 -6.93
N GLY A 203 -4.77 11.36 -6.66
CA GLY A 203 -5.12 10.27 -7.57
C GLY A 203 -5.82 10.74 -8.84
N LEU A 204 -6.65 11.79 -8.78
CA LEU A 204 -7.42 12.25 -9.94
C LEU A 204 -6.54 12.83 -11.06
N PRO A 205 -5.56 13.72 -10.79
CA PRO A 205 -4.62 14.16 -11.83
C PRO A 205 -3.81 13.01 -12.43
N LEU A 206 -3.37 12.06 -11.61
CA LEU A 206 -2.63 10.88 -12.09
C LEU A 206 -3.50 9.99 -12.99
N LEU A 207 -4.78 9.81 -12.65
CA LEU A 207 -5.75 9.09 -13.47
C LEU A 207 -6.01 9.78 -14.81
N ILE A 208 -6.14 11.10 -14.82
CA ILE A 208 -6.38 11.89 -16.05
C ILE A 208 -5.17 11.79 -17.00
N VAL A 209 -3.95 11.92 -16.46
CA VAL A 209 -2.72 11.93 -17.27
C VAL A 209 -2.30 10.52 -17.68
N GLY A 210 -2.42 9.54 -16.78
CA GLY A 210 -1.88 8.18 -16.93
C GLY A 210 -2.93 7.10 -17.20
N GLY A 211 -4.20 7.44 -17.42
CA GLY A 211 -5.31 6.49 -17.46
C GLY A 211 -5.09 5.27 -18.35
N ALA A 212 -4.58 5.47 -19.58
CA ALA A 212 -4.32 4.37 -20.52
C ALA A 212 -3.23 3.40 -20.01
N GLN A 213 -2.14 3.92 -19.45
CA GLN A 213 -1.06 3.13 -18.88
C GLN A 213 -1.52 2.43 -17.60
N LEU A 214 -2.30 3.12 -16.75
CA LEU A 214 -2.87 2.57 -15.52
C LEU A 214 -3.85 1.43 -15.80
N LYS A 215 -4.71 1.57 -16.82
CA LYS A 215 -5.60 0.51 -17.28
C LYS A 215 -4.80 -0.73 -17.66
N ARG A 216 -3.79 -0.55 -18.52
CA ARG A 216 -2.92 -1.66 -18.96
C ARG A 216 -2.23 -2.32 -17.77
N LEU A 217 -1.66 -1.53 -16.88
CA LEU A 217 -1.00 -2.01 -15.67
C LEU A 217 -1.95 -2.83 -14.78
N SER A 218 -3.17 -2.33 -14.56
CA SER A 218 -4.21 -3.03 -13.81
C SER A 218 -4.65 -4.34 -14.48
N GLN A 219 -4.80 -4.35 -15.80
CA GLN A 219 -5.15 -5.55 -16.56
C GLN A 219 -4.04 -6.61 -16.54
N GLU A 220 -2.78 -6.18 -16.63
CA GLU A 220 -1.62 -7.08 -16.62
C GLU A 220 -1.38 -7.66 -15.22
N MET A 221 -1.47 -6.84 -14.17
CA MET A 221 -1.29 -7.32 -12.79
C MET A 221 -2.41 -8.23 -12.32
N PHE A 222 -3.66 -7.89 -12.66
CA PHE A 222 -4.84 -8.60 -12.19
C PHE A 222 -5.49 -9.40 -13.32
N ALA A 223 -4.64 -9.98 -14.18
CA ALA A 223 -5.07 -10.84 -15.27
C ALA A 223 -5.83 -12.04 -14.71
N GLY A 224 -7.05 -12.27 -15.22
CA GLY A 224 -7.93 -13.36 -14.76
C GLY A 224 -8.69 -13.09 -13.46
N VAL A 225 -8.45 -11.95 -12.79
CA VAL A 225 -9.18 -11.56 -11.57
C VAL A 225 -10.44 -10.80 -11.94
N GLY A 226 -11.60 -11.24 -11.43
CA GLY A 226 -12.88 -10.56 -11.60
C GLY A 226 -12.93 -9.20 -10.88
N ASP A 227 -13.73 -8.26 -11.38
CA ASP A 227 -13.73 -6.87 -10.90
C ASP A 227 -14.14 -6.74 -9.42
N THR A 228 -14.99 -7.64 -8.91
CA THR A 228 -15.35 -7.70 -7.49
C THR A 228 -14.18 -8.12 -6.61
N ALA A 229 -13.41 -9.13 -7.02
CA ALA A 229 -12.23 -9.59 -6.29
C ALA A 229 -11.11 -8.55 -6.34
N LEU A 230 -10.96 -7.86 -7.48
CA LEU A 230 -10.06 -6.71 -7.61
C LEU A 230 -10.46 -5.61 -6.63
N PHE A 231 -11.73 -5.19 -6.62
CA PHE A 231 -12.25 -4.18 -5.69
C PHE A 231 -11.93 -4.54 -4.23
N GLN A 232 -12.22 -5.78 -3.82
CA GLN A 232 -11.93 -6.24 -2.46
C GLN A 232 -10.42 -6.17 -2.14
N SER A 233 -9.58 -6.54 -3.11
CA SER A 233 -8.12 -6.52 -2.94
C SER A 233 -7.59 -5.10 -2.79
N VAL A 234 -8.03 -4.16 -3.64
CA VAL A 234 -7.51 -2.78 -3.65
C VAL A 234 -8.07 -1.91 -2.53
N VAL A 235 -9.24 -2.26 -1.96
CA VAL A 235 -9.87 -1.51 -0.85
C VAL A 235 -9.46 -2.07 0.51
N PHE A 236 -9.40 -3.40 0.65
CA PHE A 236 -9.18 -4.01 1.95
C PHE A 236 -7.78 -4.61 2.06
N VAL A 237 -7.49 -5.63 1.27
CA VAL A 237 -6.31 -6.49 1.49
C VAL A 237 -5.01 -5.71 1.33
N MET A 238 -4.83 -5.03 0.20
CA MET A 238 -3.60 -4.32 -0.13
C MET A 238 -3.37 -3.11 0.81
N PRO A 239 -4.31 -2.16 0.97
CA PRO A 239 -4.10 -1.01 1.84
C PRO A 239 -3.90 -1.40 3.30
N LEU A 240 -4.63 -2.41 3.79
CA LEU A 240 -4.50 -2.88 5.17
C LEU A 240 -3.11 -3.47 5.40
N ALA A 241 -2.67 -4.39 4.55
CA ALA A 241 -1.36 -5.03 4.67
C ALA A 241 -0.21 -4.00 4.63
N GLU A 242 -0.23 -3.12 3.63
CA GLU A 242 0.85 -2.14 3.45
C GLU A 242 0.82 -1.03 4.50
N THR A 243 -0.36 -0.64 5.00
CA THR A 243 -0.43 0.36 6.07
C THR A 243 0.06 -0.25 7.38
N LEU A 244 -0.42 -1.43 7.77
CA LEU A 244 0.01 -2.07 9.02
C LEU A 244 1.51 -2.34 9.03
N PHE A 245 2.04 -2.89 7.93
CA PHE A 245 3.47 -3.20 7.86
C PHE A 245 4.33 -1.94 7.77
N PHE A 246 4.15 -1.11 6.75
CA PHE A 246 5.04 0.02 6.53
C PHE A 246 4.77 1.15 7.51
N ARG A 247 3.51 1.58 7.67
CA ARG A 247 3.14 2.78 8.46
C ARG A 247 2.94 2.48 9.94
N GLY A 248 2.52 1.26 10.27
CA GLY A 248 2.47 0.75 11.63
C GLY A 248 3.86 0.38 12.13
N ALA A 249 4.38 -0.77 11.68
CA ALA A 249 5.58 -1.39 12.25
C ALA A 249 6.91 -0.79 11.79
N LEU A 250 7.10 -0.57 10.48
CA LEU A 250 8.41 -0.10 9.97
C LEU A 250 8.63 1.39 10.28
N GLN A 251 7.58 2.20 10.21
CA GLN A 251 7.69 3.65 10.45
C GLN A 251 7.90 4.00 11.92
N SER A 252 7.38 3.21 12.86
CA SER A 252 7.67 3.40 14.29
C SER A 252 9.14 3.14 14.61
N SER A 253 9.73 2.11 13.99
CA SER A 253 11.11 1.68 14.25
C SER A 253 12.17 2.44 13.45
N ARG A 254 11.92 2.79 12.17
CA ARG A 254 12.93 3.37 11.25
C ARG A 254 12.62 4.79 10.78
N GLY A 255 11.47 5.33 11.17
CA GLY A 255 11.05 6.68 10.80
C GLY A 255 10.46 6.80 9.39
N PRO A 256 9.95 7.99 9.04
CA PRO A 256 9.15 8.23 7.83
C PRO A 256 9.95 8.11 6.53
N ILE A 257 11.20 8.57 6.50
CA ILE A 257 12.00 8.62 5.26
C ILE A 257 12.38 7.22 4.81
N VAL A 258 12.96 6.42 5.72
CA VAL A 258 13.37 5.04 5.42
C VAL A 258 12.16 4.19 5.02
N THR A 259 11.05 4.34 5.73
CA THR A 259 9.80 3.64 5.42
C THR A 259 9.28 4.01 4.05
N SER A 260 9.32 5.30 3.68
CA SER A 260 8.85 5.75 2.36
C SER A 260 9.68 5.15 1.23
N LEU A 261 11.01 5.09 1.40
CA LEU A 261 11.90 4.46 0.44
C LEU A 261 11.66 2.95 0.33
N ALA A 262 11.50 2.26 1.46
CA ALA A 262 11.21 0.84 1.50
C ALA A 262 9.86 0.52 0.84
N ALA A 263 8.80 1.27 1.17
CA ALA A 263 7.49 1.10 0.55
C ALA A 263 7.51 1.39 -0.96
N ALA A 264 8.24 2.42 -1.40
CA ALA A 264 8.38 2.72 -2.82
C ALA A 264 9.12 1.61 -3.57
N PHE A 265 10.18 1.06 -2.97
CA PHE A 265 10.94 -0.06 -3.54
C PHE A 265 10.09 -1.33 -3.60
N TRP A 266 9.33 -1.62 -2.54
CA TRP A 266 8.35 -2.71 -2.50
C TRP A 266 7.33 -2.61 -3.64
N SER A 267 6.68 -1.45 -3.80
CA SER A 267 5.73 -1.22 -4.88
C SER A 267 6.40 -1.33 -6.25
N LEU A 268 7.61 -0.79 -6.42
CA LEU A 268 8.34 -0.93 -7.68
C LEU A 268 8.58 -2.40 -8.04
N LEU A 269 8.98 -3.23 -7.07
CA LEU A 269 9.21 -4.67 -7.30
C LEU A 269 7.93 -5.46 -7.59
N LEU A 270 6.81 -5.13 -6.93
CA LEU A 270 5.51 -5.76 -7.20
C LEU A 270 5.02 -5.48 -8.61
N PHE A 271 5.26 -4.26 -9.11
CA PHE A 271 4.78 -3.78 -10.40
C PHE A 271 5.80 -3.97 -11.52
N LEU A 272 7.07 -4.26 -11.22
CA LEU A 272 8.15 -4.41 -12.19
C LEU A 272 7.80 -5.40 -13.33
N PRO A 273 7.22 -6.59 -13.05
CA PRO A 273 6.88 -7.55 -14.11
C PRO A 273 5.83 -7.01 -15.09
N ALA A 274 4.89 -6.20 -14.60
CA ALA A 274 3.79 -5.63 -15.39
C ALA A 274 4.16 -4.30 -16.08
N LEU A 275 5.28 -3.66 -15.71
CA LEU A 275 5.68 -2.40 -16.33
C LEU A 275 6.40 -2.58 -17.67
N GLY A 276 6.86 -3.80 -17.99
CA GLY A 276 7.69 -4.03 -19.17
C GLY A 276 8.92 -3.11 -19.19
N PHE A 277 9.57 -2.89 -18.03
CA PHE A 277 10.59 -1.86 -17.82
C PHE A 277 11.70 -1.85 -18.88
N LEU A 278 12.09 -3.02 -19.39
CA LEU A 278 13.10 -3.17 -20.43
C LEU A 278 12.67 -2.58 -21.79
N GLN A 279 11.37 -2.57 -22.09
CA GLN A 279 10.82 -2.03 -23.33
C GLN A 279 10.56 -0.52 -23.21
N PHE A 280 10.15 -0.04 -22.03
CA PHE A 280 9.73 1.35 -21.81
C PHE A 280 10.36 1.96 -20.54
N PRO A 281 11.69 2.18 -20.52
CA PRO A 281 12.41 2.62 -19.31
C PRO A 281 11.94 4.00 -18.80
N LEU A 282 11.54 4.90 -19.69
CA LEU A 282 11.03 6.22 -19.30
C LEU A 282 9.68 6.12 -18.56
N VAL A 283 8.79 5.23 -19.01
CA VAL A 283 7.50 4.98 -18.33
C VAL A 283 7.75 4.39 -16.95
N GLY A 284 8.67 3.42 -16.87
CA GLY A 284 9.11 2.84 -15.61
C GLY A 284 9.67 3.87 -14.63
N LEU A 285 10.48 4.81 -15.11
CA LEU A 285 11.01 5.91 -14.29
C LEU A 285 9.90 6.80 -13.73
N VAL A 286 8.95 7.22 -14.57
CA VAL A 286 7.82 8.07 -14.16
C VAL A 286 6.94 7.36 -13.13
N VAL A 287 6.64 6.07 -13.34
CA VAL A 287 5.88 5.25 -12.38
C VAL A 287 6.66 5.08 -11.07
N GLY A 288 7.97 4.83 -11.13
CA GLY A 288 8.82 4.73 -9.95
C GLY A 288 8.84 6.02 -9.12
N ILE A 289 8.97 7.18 -9.77
CA ILE A 289 8.87 8.49 -9.11
C ILE A 289 7.49 8.69 -8.48
N SER A 290 6.43 8.25 -9.17
CA SER A 290 5.05 8.32 -8.65
C SER A 290 4.88 7.46 -7.40
N PHE A 291 5.41 6.24 -7.38
CA PHE A 291 5.40 5.39 -6.18
C PHE A 291 6.19 5.98 -5.02
N LEU A 292 7.34 6.60 -5.32
CA LEU A 292 8.13 7.29 -4.31
C LEU A 292 7.34 8.45 -3.70
N PHE A 293 6.74 9.30 -4.53
CA PHE A 293 5.92 10.42 -4.09
C PHE A 293 4.73 9.97 -3.24
N LEU A 294 3.97 8.97 -3.70
CA LEU A 294 2.84 8.42 -2.95
C LEU A 294 3.28 7.80 -1.62
N SER A 295 4.40 7.07 -1.61
CA SER A 295 4.92 6.47 -0.39
C SER A 295 5.33 7.52 0.65
N PHE A 296 5.95 8.61 0.21
CA PHE A 296 6.25 9.76 1.06
C PHE A 296 4.98 10.45 1.57
N LEU A 297 3.98 10.65 0.70
CA LEU A 297 2.71 11.24 1.09
C LEU A 297 2.03 10.41 2.19
N TYR A 298 1.98 9.09 2.05
CA TYR A 298 1.36 8.22 3.06
C TYR A 298 2.10 8.27 4.40
N SER A 299 3.44 8.22 4.37
CA SER A 299 4.25 8.34 5.59
C SER A 299 4.09 9.70 6.26
N TYR A 300 3.98 10.76 5.48
CA TYR A 300 3.72 12.13 5.96
C TYR A 300 2.34 12.25 6.61
N LEU A 301 1.29 11.72 5.97
CA LEU A 301 -0.06 11.74 6.53
C LEU A 301 -0.15 10.95 7.84
N ARG A 302 0.55 9.81 7.94
CA ARG A 302 0.67 9.04 9.18
C ARG A 302 1.30 9.87 10.29
N GLU A 303 2.37 10.60 10.00
CA GLU A 303 3.09 11.39 11.01
C GLU A 303 2.32 12.65 11.45
N ARG A 304 1.54 13.25 10.54
CA ARG A 304 0.88 14.55 10.81
C ARG A 304 -0.55 14.44 11.32
N ILE A 305 -1.29 13.44 10.90
CA ILE A 305 -2.74 13.36 11.13
C ILE A 305 -3.09 12.04 11.80
N GLY A 306 -2.54 10.92 11.32
CA GLY A 306 -2.72 9.62 11.95
C GLY A 306 -2.73 8.45 10.96
N LEU A 307 -2.74 7.24 11.51
CA LEU A 307 -2.64 6.01 10.72
C LEU A 307 -3.83 5.82 9.77
N PHE A 308 -5.04 6.10 10.25
CA PHE A 308 -6.28 5.93 9.47
C PHE A 308 -6.40 6.91 8.31
N THR A 309 -5.82 8.12 8.43
CA THR A 309 -5.76 9.08 7.31
C THR A 309 -4.87 8.58 6.19
N ALA A 310 -3.69 8.01 6.52
CA ALA A 310 -2.82 7.40 5.51
C ALA A 310 -3.50 6.20 4.84
N TRP A 311 -4.18 5.36 5.63
CA TRP A 311 -4.92 4.20 5.13
C TRP A 311 -6.03 4.58 4.15
N THR A 312 -6.90 5.53 4.49
CA THR A 312 -7.99 5.94 3.59
C THR A 312 -7.48 6.71 2.37
N CYS A 313 -6.39 7.46 2.51
CA CYS A 313 -5.70 8.07 1.36
C CYS A 313 -5.24 6.99 0.38
N GLN A 314 -4.58 5.94 0.89
CA GLN A 314 -4.12 4.82 0.07
C GLN A 314 -5.29 4.08 -0.60
N ILE A 315 -6.41 3.85 0.11
CA ILE A 315 -7.63 3.26 -0.48
C ILE A 315 -8.12 4.10 -1.66
N ALA A 316 -8.27 5.42 -1.46
CA ALA A 316 -8.78 6.32 -2.49
C ALA A 316 -7.86 6.35 -3.73
N VAL A 317 -6.54 6.40 -3.53
CA VAL A 317 -5.57 6.33 -4.64
C VAL A 317 -5.65 4.99 -5.35
N ASN A 318 -5.66 3.86 -4.62
CA ASN A 318 -5.75 2.53 -5.23
C ASN A 318 -7.05 2.35 -6.02
N LEU A 319 -8.18 2.82 -5.48
CA LEU A 319 -9.47 2.80 -6.18
C LEU A 319 -9.41 3.59 -7.48
N LEU A 320 -8.82 4.79 -7.49
CA LEU A 320 -8.71 5.60 -8.70
C LEU A 320 -7.74 4.97 -9.71
N LEU A 321 -6.53 4.61 -9.27
CA LEU A 321 -5.43 4.24 -10.16
C LEU A 321 -5.52 2.80 -10.67
N LEU A 322 -6.08 1.87 -9.91
CA LEU A 322 -6.13 0.45 -10.29
C LEU A 322 -7.53 0.02 -10.71
N TRP A 323 -8.56 0.39 -9.96
CA TRP A 323 -9.92 -0.09 -10.21
C TRP A 323 -10.68 0.82 -11.19
N ALA A 324 -10.78 2.12 -10.92
CA ALA A 324 -11.48 3.06 -11.79
C ALA A 324 -10.78 3.16 -13.16
N ALA A 325 -9.45 3.29 -13.18
CA ALA A 325 -8.68 3.28 -14.43
C ALA A 325 -8.98 2.07 -15.32
N ARG A 326 -9.14 0.88 -14.72
CA ARG A 326 -9.48 -0.34 -15.47
C ARG A 326 -10.87 -0.29 -16.11
N LEU A 327 -11.82 0.37 -15.47
CA LEU A 327 -13.21 0.44 -15.92
C LEU A 327 -13.47 1.57 -16.92
N ILE A 328 -12.79 2.71 -16.77
CA ILE A 328 -13.15 3.96 -17.48
C ILE A 328 -12.16 4.40 -18.55
N ALA A 329 -10.86 4.11 -18.38
CA ALA A 329 -9.84 4.39 -19.41
C ALA A 329 -9.83 3.23 -20.41
#